data_AF-A0A2D0IP78-F1
#
_entry.id   AF-A0A2D0IP78-F1
#
_cell.length_a   1.000
_cell.length_b   1.000
_cell.length_c   1.000
_cell.angle_alpha   90.00
_cell.angle_beta   90.00
_cell.angle_gamma   90.00
#
_symmetry.space_group_name_H-M   'P 1'
#
loop_
_entity.id
_entity.type
_entity.pdbx_description
1 polymer ?
#
loop_
_entity_poly.entity_id
_entity_poly.type
_entity_poly.pdbx_seq_one_letter_code
_entity_poly.pdbx_strand_id
1 'polypeptide(L)'
;MVYVVISLLMLIPFFFTLKWFLLSHRIHHNAAGILLAIAAMAFHMYIFRFNNIPIVHINVAHRPIVFYGAVMIALLHGVLYSICFKRYYGKHIDNEESHPHNN
;
A
#
# COMPACT_ATOMS: atom_id res chain seq x y z
N MET A 1 -11.81 -6.91 -16.45
CA MET A 1 -10.36 -6.86 -16.67
C MET A 1 -9.78 -5.49 -16.39
N VAL A 2 -10.37 -4.40 -16.91
CA VAL A 2 -9.91 -3.02 -16.69
C VAL A 2 -9.59 -2.69 -15.22
N TYR A 3 -10.45 -3.06 -14.27
CA TYR A 3 -10.18 -2.88 -12.83
C TYR A 3 -8.84 -3.48 -12.36
N VAL A 4 -8.56 -4.73 -12.71
CA VAL A 4 -7.34 -5.44 -12.26
C VAL A 4 -6.11 -4.76 -12.87
N VAL A 5 -6.16 -4.42 -14.15
CA VAL A 5 -5.06 -3.74 -14.86
C VAL A 5 -4.78 -2.38 -14.23
N ILE A 6 -5.80 -1.55 -14.02
CA ILE A 6 -5.65 -0.24 -13.38
C ILE A 6 -5.08 -0.39 -11.97
N SER A 7 -5.57 -1.35 -11.20
CA SER A 7 -5.10 -1.58 -9.84
C SER A 7 -3.62 -2.01 -9.79
N LEU A 8 -3.18 -2.82 -10.75
CA LEU A 8 -1.75 -3.18 -10.88
C LEU A 8 -0.90 -1.96 -11.25
N LEU A 9 -1.38 -1.10 -12.16
CA LEU A 9 -0.69 0.14 -12.50
C LEU A 9 -0.58 1.09 -11.30
N MET A 10 -1.61 1.14 -10.45
CA MET A 10 -1.64 1.97 -9.23
C MET A 10 -0.64 1.52 -8.15
N LEU A 11 -0.05 0.33 -8.24
CA LEU A 11 1.05 -0.09 -7.35
C LEU A 11 2.31 0.77 -7.56
N ILE A 12 2.53 1.28 -8.78
CA ILE A 12 3.68 2.11 -9.11
C ILE A 12 3.64 3.43 -8.31
N PRO A 13 2.59 4.29 -8.44
CA PRO A 13 2.52 5.51 -7.65
C PRO A 13 2.46 5.19 -6.15
N PHE A 14 1.76 4.13 -5.73
CA PHE A 14 1.73 3.71 -4.33
C PHE A 14 3.12 3.41 -3.76
N PHE A 15 3.98 2.71 -4.51
CA PHE A 15 5.37 2.44 -4.12
C PHE A 15 6.16 3.74 -3.91
N PHE A 16 6.08 4.69 -4.84
CA PHE A 16 6.79 5.95 -4.72
C PHE A 16 6.30 6.78 -3.54
N THR A 17 4.99 6.82 -3.29
CA THR A 17 4.41 7.50 -2.13
C THR A 17 4.86 6.85 -0.81
N LEU A 18 4.85 5.51 -0.72
CA LEU A 18 5.36 4.81 0.46
C LEU A 18 6.85 5.07 0.70
N LYS A 19 7.67 4.97 -0.36
CA LYS A 19 9.10 5.28 -0.29
C LYS A 19 9.31 6.69 0.26
N TRP A 20 8.57 7.68 -0.23
CA TRP A 20 8.65 9.06 0.24
C TRP A 20 8.30 9.19 1.73
N PHE A 21 7.21 8.56 2.17
CA PHE A 21 6.80 8.59 3.57
C PHE A 21 7.78 7.91 4.51
N LEU A 22 8.34 6.77 4.11
CA LEU A 22 9.24 5.97 4.93
C LEU A 22 10.69 6.50 4.97
N LEU A 23 11.10 7.29 3.97
CA LEU A 23 12.40 7.99 3.98
C LEU A 23 12.38 9.27 4.81
N SER A 24 11.20 9.80 5.13
CA SER A 24 11.09 11.03 5.91
C SER A 24 11.46 10.77 7.36
N HIS A 25 12.38 11.58 7.90
CA HIS A 25 12.90 11.49 9.27
C HIS A 25 11.85 11.81 10.35
N ARG A 26 10.64 12.23 9.95
CA ARG A 26 9.55 12.60 10.86
C ARG A 26 8.66 11.39 11.13
N ILE A 27 8.47 11.06 12.40
CA ILE A 27 7.62 9.95 12.89
C ILE A 27 6.21 10.00 12.27
N HIS A 28 5.64 11.20 12.09
CA HIS A 28 4.32 11.39 11.48
C HIS A 28 4.20 10.87 10.03
N HIS A 29 5.30 10.85 9.27
CA HIS A 29 5.29 10.35 7.90
C HIS A 29 5.27 8.82 7.85
N ASN A 30 5.87 8.14 8.82
CA ASN A 30 5.76 6.68 8.94
C ASN A 30 4.31 6.25 9.23
N ALA A 31 3.65 6.92 10.18
CA ALA A 31 2.24 6.71 10.47
C ALA A 31 1.35 6.94 9.23
N ALA A 32 1.66 7.96 8.42
CA ALA A 32 0.97 8.20 7.15
C ALA A 32 1.18 7.06 6.13
N GLY A 33 2.37 6.47 6.08
CA GLY A 33 2.64 5.28 5.25
C GLY A 33 1.79 4.06 5.65
N ILE A 34 1.66 3.80 6.95
CA ILE A 34 0.78 2.74 7.49
C ILE A 34 -0.68 3.01 7.12
N LEU A 35 -1.16 4.24 7.38
CA LEU A 35 -2.54 4.64 7.06
C LEU A 35 -2.84 4.54 5.57
N LEU A 36 -1.89 4.92 4.70
CA LEU A 36 -2.03 4.79 3.26
C LEU A 36 -2.17 3.31 2.83
N ALA A 37 -1.35 2.42 3.41
CA ALA A 37 -1.44 0.99 3.11
C ALA A 37 -2.79 0.41 3.57
N ILE A 38 -3.24 0.76 4.78
CA ILE A 38 -4.56 0.35 5.30
C ILE A 38 -5.68 0.86 4.38
N ALA A 39 -5.63 2.14 3.98
CA ALA A 39 -6.64 2.73 3.11
C ALA A 39 -6.70 2.03 1.74
N ALA A 40 -5.55 1.74 1.13
CA ALA A 40 -5.47 1.02 -0.14
C ALA A 40 -6.04 -0.41 -0.04
N MET A 41 -5.67 -1.15 1.02
CA MET A 41 -6.21 -2.48 1.26
C MET A 41 -7.73 -2.45 1.51
N ALA A 42 -8.20 -1.51 2.32
CA ALA A 42 -9.62 -1.33 2.63
C ALA A 42 -10.44 -1.00 1.38
N PHE A 43 -9.90 -0.17 0.46
CA PHE A 43 -10.53 0.13 -0.81
C PHE A 43 -10.78 -1.13 -1.65
N HIS A 44 -9.79 -2.01 -1.76
CA HIS A 44 -9.96 -3.26 -2.51
C HIS A 44 -10.89 -4.26 -1.79
N MET A 45 -10.86 -4.31 -0.46
CA MET A 45 -11.80 -5.12 0.34
C MET A 45 -13.25 -4.61 0.25
N TYR A 46 -13.44 -3.31 0.12
CA TYR A 46 -14.76 -2.73 -0.15
C TYR A 46 -15.31 -3.21 -1.49
N ILE A 47 -14.50 -3.16 -2.56
CA ILE A 47 -14.91 -3.62 -3.89
C ILE A 47 -15.25 -5.10 -3.85
N PHE A 48 -14.44 -5.91 -3.16
CA PHE A 48 -14.71 -7.33 -2.93
C PHE A 48 -16.06 -7.56 -2.22
N ARG A 49 -16.38 -6.77 -1.20
CA ARG A 49 -17.59 -6.95 -0.38
C ARG A 49 -18.85 -6.46 -1.09
N PHE A 50 -18.78 -5.31 -1.75
CA PHE A 50 -19.95 -4.59 -2.25
C PHE A 50 -20.11 -4.64 -3.77
N ASN A 51 -19.17 -5.27 -4.49
CA ASN A 51 -19.16 -5.34 -5.96
C ASN A 51 -19.33 -3.97 -6.64
N ASN A 52 -18.87 -2.92 -5.97
CA ASN A 52 -19.03 -1.55 -6.43
C ASN A 52 -17.73 -0.77 -6.18
N ILE A 53 -17.34 0.06 -7.14
CA ILE A 53 -16.21 0.98 -6.99
C ILE A 53 -16.73 2.25 -6.30
N PRO A 54 -16.30 2.55 -5.06
CA PRO A 54 -16.93 3.59 -4.25
C PRO A 54 -16.79 5.01 -4.81
N ILE A 55 -15.76 5.27 -5.62
CA ILE A 55 -15.48 6.62 -6.15
C ILE A 55 -16.35 6.96 -7.37
N VAL A 56 -16.60 5.96 -8.22
CA VAL A 56 -17.27 6.14 -9.53
C VAL A 56 -18.64 5.47 -9.58
N HIS A 57 -19.07 4.82 -8.50
CA HIS A 57 -20.34 4.10 -8.38
C HIS A 57 -20.59 3.10 -9.53
N ILE A 58 -19.52 2.54 -10.10
CA ILE A 58 -19.61 1.55 -11.17
C ILE A 58 -19.85 0.19 -10.53
N ASN A 59 -21.02 -0.40 -10.82
CA ASN A 59 -21.32 -1.77 -10.46
C ASN A 59 -20.40 -2.71 -11.24
N VAL A 60 -19.51 -3.39 -10.53
CA VAL A 60 -18.63 -4.39 -11.10
C VAL A 60 -19.36 -5.72 -11.00
N ALA A 61 -20.36 -5.88 -11.89
CA ALA A 61 -21.23 -7.04 -11.97
C ALA A 61 -20.43 -8.35 -11.77
N HIS A 62 -20.98 -9.26 -10.94
CA HIS A 62 -20.42 -10.54 -10.45
C HIS A 62 -19.45 -11.27 -11.39
N ARG A 63 -18.25 -10.71 -11.58
CA ARG A 63 -17.20 -11.30 -12.40
C ARG A 63 -16.21 -11.92 -11.44
N PRO A 64 -16.05 -13.26 -11.41
CA PRO A 64 -15.16 -13.95 -10.47
C PRO A 64 -13.74 -13.37 -10.49
N ILE A 65 -13.26 -12.94 -11.65
CA ILE A 65 -11.93 -12.35 -11.82
C ILE A 65 -11.73 -11.02 -11.06
N VAL A 66 -12.79 -10.22 -10.91
CA VAL A 66 -12.74 -8.96 -10.15
C VAL A 66 -12.75 -9.28 -8.66
N PHE A 67 -13.58 -10.25 -8.26
CA PHE A 67 -13.70 -10.70 -6.88
C PHE A 67 -12.36 -11.25 -6.35
N TYR A 68 -11.79 -12.25 -7.01
CA TYR A 68 -10.48 -12.81 -6.63
C TYR A 68 -9.34 -11.80 -6.85
N GLY A 69 -9.43 -11.00 -7.91
CA GLY A 69 -8.45 -9.96 -8.19
C GLY A 69 -8.36 -8.91 -7.08
N ALA A 70 -9.49 -8.46 -6.54
CA ALA A 70 -9.51 -7.48 -5.45
C ALA A 70 -8.81 -7.98 -4.19
N VAL A 71 -9.03 -9.25 -3.82
CA VAL A 71 -8.33 -9.87 -2.69
C VAL A 71 -6.82 -9.94 -2.93
N MET A 72 -6.41 -10.42 -4.11
CA MET A 72 -4.99 -10.54 -4.45
C MET A 72 -4.28 -9.19 -4.48
N ILE A 73 -4.92 -8.15 -5.01
CA ILE A 73 -4.36 -6.80 -5.06
C ILE A 73 -4.23 -6.21 -3.65
N ALA A 74 -5.21 -6.42 -2.76
CA ALA A 74 -5.12 -5.97 -1.38
C ALA A 74 -3.91 -6.60 -0.67
N LEU A 75 -3.72 -7.92 -0.83
CA LEU A 75 -2.54 -8.61 -0.30
C LEU A 75 -1.24 -8.05 -0.89
N LEU A 76 -1.23 -7.73 -2.18
CA LEU A 76 -0.07 -7.17 -2.86
C LEU A 76 0.33 -5.80 -2.30
N HIS A 77 -0.64 -4.94 -1.94
CA HIS A 77 -0.36 -3.70 -1.21
C HIS A 77 0.30 -3.94 0.15
N GLY A 78 -0.16 -4.95 0.90
CA GLY A 78 0.43 -5.33 2.19
C GLY A 78 1.87 -5.87 2.06
N VAL A 79 2.13 -6.71 1.06
CA VAL A 79 3.47 -7.21 0.74
C VAL A 79 4.39 -6.07 0.34
N LEU A 80 3.93 -5.19 -0.55
CA LEU A 80 4.70 -4.05 -1.01
C LEU A 80 5.05 -3.09 0.14
N TYR A 81 4.09 -2.82 1.03
CA TYR A 81 4.34 -2.05 2.25
C TYR A 81 5.41 -2.71 3.12
N SER A 82 5.31 -4.02 3.38
CA SER A 82 6.30 -4.76 4.17
C SER A 82 7.72 -4.67 3.59
N ILE A 83 7.86 -4.78 2.27
CA ILE A 83 9.14 -4.64 1.57
C ILE A 83 9.69 -3.21 1.73
N CYS A 84 8.85 -2.19 1.51
CA CYS A 84 9.24 -0.80 1.67
C CYS A 84 9.66 -0.47 3.11
N PHE A 85 8.89 -0.94 4.09
CA PHE A 85 9.17 -0.74 5.51
C PHE A 85 10.54 -1.31 5.89
N LYS A 86 10.80 -2.57 5.54
CA LYS A 86 12.10 -3.22 5.79
C LYS A 86 13.25 -2.46 5.11
N ARG A 87 13.06 -2.02 3.87
CA ARG A 87 14.12 -1.42 3.06
C ARG A 87 14.47 0.01 3.45
N TYR A 88 13.47 0.83 3.77
CA TYR A 88 13.65 2.27 3.95
C TYR A 88 13.67 2.68 5.42
N TYR A 89 12.81 2.07 6.25
CA TYR A 89 12.72 2.40 7.66
C TYR A 89 13.63 1.51 8.51
N GLY A 90 13.59 0.18 8.30
CA GLY A 90 14.43 -0.76 9.05
C GLY A 90 15.93 -0.46 8.92
N LYS A 91 16.40 -0.20 7.69
CA LYS A 91 17.80 0.18 7.44
C LYS A 91 18.22 1.50 8.11
N HIS A 92 17.29 2.43 8.33
CA HIS A 92 17.60 3.70 9.02
C HIS A 92 17.92 3.44 10.49
N ILE A 93 17.14 2.59 11.15
CA ILE A 93 17.33 2.20 12.55
C ILE A 93 18.69 1.49 12.71
N ASP A 94 18.99 0.50 11.85
CA ASP A 94 20.26 -0.22 11.90
C ASP A 94 21.48 0.71 11.75
N ASN A 95 21.36 1.73 10.90
CA ASN A 95 22.42 2.72 10.69
C ASN A 95 22.58 3.69 11.87
N GLU A 96 21.47 4.16 12.48
CA GLU A 96 21.51 5.00 13.69
C GLU A 96 22.12 4.26 14.89
N GLU A 97 21.82 2.96 15.06
CA GLU A 97 22.44 2.15 16.13
C GLU A 97 23.93 1.88 15.89
N SER A 98 24.38 1.83 14.64
CA SER A 98 25.80 1.56 14.30
C SER A 98 26.74 2.77 14.48
N HIS A 99 26.20 3.98 14.63
CA HIS A 99 26.94 5.19 14.99
C HIS A 99 26.49 5.67 16.38
N PRO A 100 26.96 5.07 17.48
CA PRO A 100 26.71 5.64 18.79
C PRO A 100 27.39 7.01 18.82
N HIS A 101 26.64 8.03 19.22
CA HIS A 101 27.10 9.37 19.51
C HIS A 101 28.49 9.35 20.15
N ASN A 102 29.51 9.71 19.36
CA ASN A 102 30.82 10.04 19.89
C ASN A 102 30.71 11.50 20.37
N ASN A 103 30.12 11.67 21.55
CA ASN A 103 30.17 12.91 22.33
C ASN A 103 31.17 12.73 23.47
#